data_AF-A0A2P5BW17-F1
#
_entry.id   AF-A0A2P5BW17-F1
#
_cell.length_a   1.000
_cell.length_b   1.000
_cell.length_c   1.000
_cell.angle_alpha   90.00
_cell.angle_beta   90.00
_cell.angle_gamma   90.00
#
_symmetry.space_group_name_H-M   'P 1'
#
loop_
_entity.id
_entity.type
_entity.pdbx_description
1 polymer ?
#
loop_
_entity_poly.entity_id
_entity_poly.type
_entity_poly.pdbx_seq_one_letter_code
_entity_poly.pdbx_strand_id
1 'polypeptide(L)' 'MDDRATELLDGCLRESLYHNVKQVLHCIHIGLLCVQQRPLDRLSMSFVVLMLSSDNTELPRLKKPGYYKSQMNQ' A
#
# COMPACT_ATOMS: atom_id res chain seq x y z
N MET A 1 3.31 3.16 -10.96
CA MET A 1 3.63 2.78 -9.56
C MET A 1 5.08 2.34 -9.57
N ASP A 2 5.90 2.92 -8.71
CA ASP A 2 7.37 2.80 -8.72
C ASP A 2 7.86 1.36 -8.55
N ASP A 3 8.91 0.98 -9.29
CA ASP A 3 9.67 -0.26 -9.13
C ASP A 3 10.22 -0.45 -7.70
N ARG A 4 10.38 0.65 -6.95
CA ARG A 4 10.84 0.67 -5.55
C ARG A 4 9.97 -0.11 -4.59
N ALA A 5 8.68 -0.29 -4.87
CA ALA A 5 7.81 -1.07 -3.99
C ALA A 5 8.19 -2.57 -4.00
N THR A 6 8.87 -3.06 -5.03
CA THR A 6 9.42 -4.42 -5.06
C THR A 6 10.68 -4.56 -4.19
N GLU A 7 11.35 -3.46 -3.82
CA GLU A 7 12.48 -3.45 -2.88
C GLU A 7 12.03 -3.75 -1.44
N LEU A 8 10.74 -3.60 -1.14
CA LEU A 8 10.15 -3.97 0.15
C LEU A 8 9.98 -5.49 0.31
N LEU A 9 10.09 -6.24 -0.79
CA LEU A 9 9.93 -7.70 -0.76
C LEU A 9 11.22 -8.33 -0.28
N ASP A 10 11.09 -9.28 0.64
CA ASP A 10 12.20 -10.14 1.04
C ASP A 10 12.76 -10.89 -0.18
N GLY A 11 14.07 -11.15 -0.19
CA GLY A 11 14.75 -11.82 -1.29
C GLY A 11 14.11 -13.16 -1.66
N CYS A 12 13.66 -13.93 -0.67
CA CYS A 12 12.99 -15.22 -0.88
C CYS A 12 11.61 -15.07 -1.53
N LEU A 13 10.94 -13.93 -1.32
CA LEU A 13 9.62 -13.63 -1.88
C LEU A 13 9.72 -13.08 -3.30
N ARG A 14 10.82 -12.40 -3.64
CA ARG A 14 10.97 -11.73 -4.93
C ARG A 14 10.97 -12.69 -6.12
N GLU A 15 11.57 -13.87 -5.97
CA GLU A 15 11.59 -14.90 -7.01
C GLU A 15 10.25 -15.62 -7.14
N SER A 16 9.65 -16.00 -6.00
CA SER A 16 8.36 -16.71 -5.99
C SER A 16 7.18 -15.86 -6.46
N LEU A 17 7.26 -14.54 -6.27
CA LEU A 17 6.20 -13.59 -6.60
C LEU A 17 6.43 -12.88 -7.94
N TYR A 18 7.46 -13.22 -8.72
CA TYR A 18 7.79 -12.55 -9.98
C TYR A 18 6.61 -12.49 -10.96
N HIS A 19 5.82 -13.56 -11.06
CA HIS A 19 4.62 -13.60 -11.91
C HIS A 19 3.42 -12.84 -11.33
N ASN A 20 3.44 -12.53 -10.04
CA ASN A 20 2.34 -11.89 -9.31
C ASN A 20 2.70 -10.49 -8.80
N VAL A 21 3.79 -9.90 -9.29
CA VAL A 21 4.28 -8.58 -8.82
C VAL A 21 3.17 -7.54 -8.83
N LYS A 22 2.32 -7.51 -9.86
CA LYS A 22 1.17 -6.57 -9.92
C LYS A 22 0.22 -6.74 -8.73
N GLN A 23 -0.16 -7.97 -8.38
CA GLN A 23 -1.07 -8.26 -7.27
C GLN A 23 -0.41 -7.96 -5.92
N VAL A 24 0.89 -8.24 -5.79
CA VAL A 24 1.65 -7.94 -4.58
C VAL A 24 1.77 -6.43 -4.37
N LEU A 25 2.10 -5.67 -5.41
CA LEU A 25 2.12 -4.22 -5.38
C LEU A 25 0.74 -3.63 -5.06
N HIS A 26 -0.32 -4.25 -5.59
CA HIS A 26 -1.70 -3.89 -5.29
C HIS A 26 -2.01 -4.06 -3.80
N CYS A 27 -1.68 -5.22 -3.22
CA CYS A 27 -1.84 -5.52 -1.81
C CYS A 27 -1.03 -4.57 -0.90
N ILE A 28 0.22 -4.25 -1.28
CA ILE A 28 1.04 -3.27 -0.55
C ILE A 28 0.34 -1.90 -0.53
N HIS A 29 -0.17 -1.43 -1.67
CA HIS A 29 -0.85 -0.14 -1.73
C HIS A 29 -2.12 -0.12 -0.88
N ILE A 30 -2.94 -1.17 -0.93
CA ILE A 30 -4.13 -1.31 -0.07
C ILE A 30 -3.73 -1.32 1.41
N GLY A 31 -2.73 -2.13 1.78
CA GLY A 31 -2.23 -2.22 3.15
C GLY A 31 -1.76 -0.87 3.70
N LEU A 32 -1.05 -0.09 2.89
CA LEU A 32 -0.63 1.27 3.23
C LEU A 32 -1.80 2.25 3.38
N LEU A 33 -2.89 2.09 2.62
CA LEU A 33 -4.12 2.88 2.80
C LEU A 33 -4.89 2.49 4.07
N CYS A 34 -4.79 1.24 4.54
CA CYS A 34 -5.44 0.81 5.78
C CYS A 34 -4.78 1.40 7.03
N VAL A 35 -3.50 1.76 6.96
CA VAL A 35 -2.71 2.27 8.11
C VAL A 35 -2.45 3.78 8.05
N GLN A 36 -3.27 4.51 7.31
CA GLN A 36 -3.18 5.98 7.26
C GLN A 36 -3.32 6.60 8.65
N GLN A 37 -2.55 7.67 8.88
CA GLN A 37 -2.47 8.35 10.17
C GLN A 37 -3.84 8.85 10.63
N ARG A 38 -4.59 9.49 9.73
CA ARG A 38 -5.95 9.96 10.01
C ARG A 38 -6.92 8.81 9.78
N PRO A 39 -7.78 8.44 10.76
CA PRO A 39 -8.78 7.39 10.58
C PRO A 39 -9.73 7.64 9.41
N LEU A 40 -10.06 8.91 9.14
CA LEU A 40 -10.92 9.32 8.02
C LEU A 40 -10.30 9.08 6.64
N ASP A 41 -8.99 8.86 6.58
CA ASP A 41 -8.26 8.59 5.34
C ASP A 41 -8.05 7.10 5.08
N ARG A 42 -8.45 6.24 6.03
CA ARG A 42 -8.37 4.78 5.89
C ARG A 42 -9.53 4.29 5.02
N LEU A 43 -9.29 3.25 4.25
CA LEU A 43 -10.34 2.61 3.46
C LEU A 43 -11.37 1.94 4.38
N SER A 44 -12.64 1.94 3.97
CA SER A 44 -13.64 1.08 4.60
C SER A 44 -13.35 -0.39 4.28
N MET A 45 -13.72 -1.31 5.18
CA MET A 45 -13.51 -2.74 4.95
C MET A 45 -14.23 -3.25 3.70
N SER A 46 -15.41 -2.70 3.36
CA SER A 46 -16.10 -3.03 2.12
C SER A 46 -15.32 -2.62 0.88
N PHE A 47 -14.69 -1.45 0.92
CA PHE A 47 -13.86 -0.97 -0.18
C PHE A 47 -12.57 -1.80 -0.30
N VAL A 48 -11.95 -2.19 0.82
CA VAL A 48 -10.80 -3.11 0.82
C VAL A 48 -11.13 -4.44 0.12
N VAL A 49 -12.27 -5.06 0.45
CA VAL A 49 -12.72 -6.31 -0.20
C VAL A 49 -12.94 -6.10 -1.70
N LEU A 50 -13.54 -4.98 -2.10
CA LEU A 50 -13.72 -4.63 -3.51
C LEU A 50 -12.38 -4.52 -4.24
N MET A 51 -11.39 -3.84 -3.66
CA MET A 51 -10.06 -3.69 -4.27
C MET A 51 -9.33 -5.02 -4.38
N LEU A 52 -9.40 -5.88 -3.35
CA LEU A 52 -8.76 -7.19 -3.39
C LEU A 52 -9.41 -8.15 -4.41
N SER A 53 -10.70 -7.95 -4.71
CA SER A 53 -11.45 -8.79 -5.66
C SER A 53 -11.32 -8.34 -7.11
N SER A 54 -10.73 -7.16 -7.38
CA SER A 54 -10.69 -6.55 -8.71
C SER A 54 -9.38 -5.80 -8.96
N ASP A 55 -8.65 -6.24 -9.98
CA ASP A 55 -7.39 -5.61 -10.43
C ASP A 55 -7.59 -4.28 -11.19
N ASN A 56 -8.85 -3.90 -11.47
CA ASN A 56 -9.20 -2.74 -12.30
C ASN A 56 -9.76 -1.56 -11.51
N THR A 57 -9.77 -1.63 -10.19
CA THR A 57 -10.32 -0.56 -9.37
C THR A 57 -9.26 0.51 -9.10
N GLU A 58 -9.57 1.78 -9.35
CA GLU A 58 -8.65 2.88 -9.05
C GLU A 58 -8.45 3.04 -7.54
N LEU A 59 -7.20 2.90 -7.11
CA LEU A 59 -6.83 3.11 -5.71
C LEU A 59 -6.69 4.60 -5.39
N PRO A 60 -7.22 5.05 -4.24
CA PRO A 60 -6.93 6.37 -3.72
C PRO A 60 -5.41 6.59 -3.57
N ARG A 61 -4.99 7.84 -3.79
CA ARG A 61 -3.59 8.21 -3.59
C ARG A 61 -3.25 8.14 -2.11
N LEU A 62 -2.16 7.44 -1.78
CA LEU A 62 -1.58 7.43 -0.44
C LEU A 62 -1.27 8.86 0.01
N LYS A 63 -1.70 9.22 1.22
CA LYS A 63 -1.27 10.47 1.87
C LYS A 63 0.06 10.22 2.58
N LYS A 64 0.75 11.30 2.95
CA LYS A 64 2.03 11.20 3.64
C LYS A 64 1.86 10.35 4.91
N PRO A 65 2.67 9.29 5.11
CA PRO A 65 2.61 8.49 6.33
C PRO A 65 2.85 9.39 7.54
N GLY A 66 2.15 9.08 8.65
CA GLY A 66 2.18 9.90 9.86
C GLY A 66 3.53 9.96 10.58
N TYR A 67 4.49 9.16 10.14
CA TYR A 67 5.88 9.22 10.59
C TYR A 67 6.71 10.14 9.67
N TYR A 68 6.44 11.44 9.76
CA TYR A 68 7.50 12.43 9.57
C TYR A 68 7.63 13.16 10.92
N LYS A 69 8.63 12.77 11.72
CA LYS A 69 9.00 13.53 12.91
C LYS A 69 9.43 14.93 12.46
N SER A 70 8.52 15.88 12.49
CA SER A 70 8.86 17.25 12.85
C SER A 70 8.76 17.35 14.37
N GLN A 71 9.74 16.76 15.05
CA GLN A 71 10.07 17.08 16.43
C GLN A 71 11.60 17.21 16.50
N MET A 72 12.11 18.19 15.76
CA MET A 72 13.17 19.08 16.20
C MET A 72 12.68 20.48 15.80
N ASN A 73 12.03 21.14 16.75
CA ASN A 73 11.53 22.53 16.76
C ASN A 73 10.28 22.84 15.91
N GLN A 74 9.09 22.66 16.53
CA GLN A 74 8.21 23.79 16.87
C GLN A 74 7.22 23.38 17.97
#